data_AF-J2YF64-F1
#
_entry.id   AF-J2YF64-F1
#
_cell.length_a   1.000
_cell.length_b   1.000
_cell.length_c   1.000
_cell.angle_alpha   90.00
_cell.angle_beta   90.00
_cell.angle_gamma   90.00
#
_symmetry.space_group_name_H-M   'P 1'
#
loop_
_entity.id
_entity.type
_entity.pdbx_description
1 polymer ?
#
loop_
_entity_poly.entity_id
_entity_poly.type
_entity_poly.pdbx_seq_one_letter_code
_entity_poly.pdbx_strand_id
1 'polypeptide(L)' 'GEWSHPYSREQAVYPVASLIEGKYWPPVGRVDNVFGDRNLVCACPSIESYA' A
#
# COMPACT_ATOMS: atom_id res chain seq x y z
N GLY A 1 -4.15 14.26 1.21
CA GLY A 1 -5.46 14.02 1.85
C GLY A 1 -5.38 14.27 3.33
N GLU A 2 -6.54 14.35 3.99
CA GLU A 2 -6.67 14.41 5.45
C GLU A 2 -6.10 13.13 6.11
N TRP A 3 -5.69 13.22 7.38
CA TRP A 3 -5.11 12.09 8.13
C TRP A 3 -5.86 11.89 9.44
N SER A 4 -6.72 10.89 9.44
CA SER A 4 -7.64 10.57 10.52
C SER A 4 -7.11 9.46 11.45
N HIS A 5 -5.83 9.11 11.37
CA HIS A 5 -5.23 8.11 12.24
C HIS A 5 -4.77 8.72 13.57
N PRO A 6 -4.86 7.98 14.70
CA PRO A 6 -4.45 8.46 16.03
C PRO A 6 -2.92 8.48 16.25
N TYR A 7 -2.13 8.40 15.18
CA TYR A 7 -0.67 8.47 15.18
C TYR A 7 -0.21 9.41 14.08
N SER A 8 0.99 9.99 14.16
CA SER A 8 1.47 10.92 13.15
C SER A 8 1.87 10.20 11.86
N ARG A 9 1.91 10.94 10.74
CA ARG A 9 2.48 10.42 9.49
C ARG A 9 3.93 9.99 9.66
N GLU A 10 4.70 10.75 10.43
CA GLU A 10 6.11 10.46 10.71
C GLU A 10 6.27 9.13 11.43
N GLN A 11 5.44 8.84 12.44
CA GLN A 11 5.44 7.53 13.10
C GLN A 11 5.09 6.39 12.11
N ALA A 12 4.24 6.66 11.12
CA ALA A 12 3.88 5.68 10.10
C ALA A 12 5.03 5.39 9.13
N VAL A 13 5.80 6.41 8.73
CA VAL A 13 6.83 6.28 7.69
C VAL A 13 8.25 6.07 8.24
N TYR A 14 8.56 6.60 9.42
CA TYR A 14 9.87 6.54 10.08
C TYR A 14 9.75 6.05 11.54
N PRO A 15 9.26 4.82 11.79
CA PRO A 15 9.17 4.30 13.15
C PRO A 15 10.55 4.05 13.81
N VAL A 16 11.63 3.99 13.02
CA VAL A 16 13.02 3.92 13.49
C VAL A 16 13.90 4.88 12.68
N ALA A 17 14.92 5.46 13.32
CA ALA A 17 15.71 6.55 12.77
C ALA A 17 16.45 6.19 11.46
N SER A 18 16.93 4.95 11.33
CA SER A 18 17.64 4.50 10.12
C SER A 18 16.80 4.56 8.84
N LEU A 19 15.47 4.54 8.96
CA LEU A 19 14.56 4.64 7.80
C LEU A 19 14.49 6.05 7.20
N ILE A 20 15.03 7.07 7.88
CA ILE A 20 15.12 8.43 7.35
C ILE A 20 16.17 8.49 6.23
N GLU A 21 17.29 7.79 6.40
CA GLU A 21 18.41 7.76 5.44
C GLU A 21 18.19 6.73 4.33
N GLY A 22 17.64 5.56 4.68
CA GLY A 22 17.48 4.41 3.78
C GLY A 22 16.04 3.93 3.69
N LYS A 23 15.16 4.72 3.07
CA LYS A 23 13.73 4.40 2.97
C LYS A 23 13.40 3.50 1.78
N TYR A 24 12.85 2.32 2.05
CA TYR A 24 12.06 1.56 1.08
C TYR A 24 10.57 1.86 1.25
N TRP A 25 9.88 2.14 0.15
CA TRP A 25 8.45 2.42 0.14
C TRP A 25 7.66 1.18 -0.25
N PRO A 26 6.69 0.75 0.57
CA PRO A 26 5.70 -0.22 0.13
C PRO A 26 4.94 0.37 -1.06
N PRO A 27 4.97 -0.26 -2.26
CA PRO A 27 4.35 0.31 -3.45
C PRO A 27 2.82 0.25 -3.41
N VAL A 28 2.26 -0.60 -2.54
CA VAL A 28 0.83 -0.78 -2.32
C VAL A 28 0.53 -0.88 -0.82
N GLY A 29 -0.73 -0.65 -0.46
CA GLY A 29 -1.24 -0.91 0.89
C GLY A 29 -1.39 -2.40 1.18
N ARG A 30 -2.10 -2.72 2.27
CA ARG A 30 -2.44 -4.12 2.59
C ARG A 30 -3.36 -4.69 1.50
N VAL A 31 -3.01 -5.86 0.98
CA VAL A 31 -3.81 -6.60 -0.02
C VAL A 31 -5.10 -7.14 0.60
N ASP A 32 -6.21 -7.04 -0.14
CA ASP A 32 -7.47 -7.70 0.20
C ASP A 32 -7.50 -9.13 -0.37
N ASN A 33 -7.16 -10.09 0.48
CA ASN A 33 -7.08 -11.49 0.08
C ASN A 33 -8.47 -12.10 -0.22
N VAL A 34 -9.48 -11.79 0.59
CA VAL A 34 -10.82 -12.40 0.46
C VAL A 34 -11.51 -11.95 -0.81
N PHE A 35 -11.31 -10.69 -1.22
CA PHE A 35 -11.78 -10.23 -2.51
C PHE A 35 -11.12 -11.00 -3.66
N GLY A 36 -9.80 -11.21 -3.60
CA GLY A 36 -9.05 -11.97 -4.59
C GLY A 36 -9.55 -13.42 -4.73
N ASP A 37 -9.77 -14.11 -3.61
CA ASP A 37 -10.28 -15.49 -3.59
C ASP A 37 -11.67 -15.61 -4.22
N ARG A 38 -12.52 -14.58 -4.05
CA ARG A 38 -13.88 -14.54 -4.62
C ARG A 38 -13.93 -14.09 -6.07
N ASN A 39 -12.90 -13.37 -6.54
CA ASN A 39 -12.85 -12.75 -7.88
C ASN A 39 -11.53 -13.13 -8.57
N LEU A 40 -11.39 -14.42 -8.91
CA LEU A 40 -10.15 -14.95 -9.45
C LEU A 40 -9.84 -14.36 -10.84
N VAL A 41 -8.78 -13.55 -10.89
CA VAL A 41 -8.17 -13.03 -12.12
C VAL A 41 -6.71 -13.46 -12.15
N CYS A 42 -6.38 -14.41 -13.03
CA CYS A 42 -5.06 -15.04 -13.09
C CYS A 42 -4.31 -14.75 -14.41
N ALA A 43 -4.77 -13.76 -15.17
CA ALA A 43 -4.11 -13.25 -16.36
C ALA A 43 -4.12 -11.71 -16.30
N CYS A 44 -3.24 -11.07 -17.07
CA CYS A 44 -3.23 -9.61 -17.14
C CYS A 44 -4.60 -9.11 -17.60
N PRO A 45 -5.23 -8.16 -16.89
CA PRO A 45 -6.40 -7.47 -17.39
C PRO A 45 -6.04 -6.61 -18.60
N SER A 46 -7.05 -6.15 -19.34
CA SER A 46 -6.82 -5.34 -20.54
C SER A 46 -6.15 -4.01 -20.17
N ILE A 47 -5.47 -3.37 -21.14
CA ILE A 47 -4.75 -2.10 -20.88
C ILE A 47 -5.70 -1.02 -20.36
N GLU A 48 -6.95 -1.02 -20.85
CA GLU A 48 -7.99 -0.08 -20.41
C GLU A 48 -8.33 -0.19 -18.92
N SER A 49 -8.03 -1.32 -18.27
CA SER A 49 -8.25 -1.49 -16.83
C SER A 49 -7.27 -0.72 -15.94
N TYR A 50 -6.17 -0.22 -16.51
CA TYR A 50 -5.12 0.51 -15.80
C TYR A 50 -5.20 2.04 -16.01
N ALA A 51 -6.15 2.50 -16.83
CA ALA A 51 -6.33 3.91 -17.16
C ALA A 51 -7.10 4.69 -16.08
#